data_AF-A0AAC9FF71-F1
#
_entry.id   AF-A0AAC9FF71-F1
#
_cell.length_a   1.000
_cell.length_b   1.000
_cell.length_c   1.000
_cell.angle_alpha   90.00
_cell.angle_beta   90.00
_cell.angle_gamma   90.00
#
_symmetry.space_group_name_H-M   'P 1'
#
loop_
_entity.id
_entity.type
_entity.pdbx_description
1 polymer ?
#
loop_
_entity_poly.entity_id
_entity_poly.type
_entity_poly.pdbx_seq_one_letter_code
_entity_poly.pdbx_strand_id
1 'polypeptide(L)'
;MKRLSLPVAGLCALLLTLTGPLHAQTTTDAAKGDGKAFGRDKATSAQSAATTNPDASRIPNFSGVPSQSGYFDDPDRMSREAASQATTNTGYKAMRDSMDRRARFAAQDLDATIARSNVISDDPLAYTSGMAIGGTQGRCVPLPPASGTAARYMATCNVGYTATQETRTCPVTLTARVEQRQVYGYYCVGGSGVDPVSVYNCNRYPAPQCTVTQSYPINLCDPYFGIYWGCNSGDLRVDLVSCTAPVDGATPYTVTGENVVTTTRDESQCAGLAADSSCQQDTETCTDSDPVTRMVDGIAVTQPCWAWSRSYSCAQFTEAQDCQTLEATPGCKLVREDCLAGEPCRTWERVYDCPVPDQPASTNQFICDGDVYCIDGSCETIEREANDEFKDAAVALNAMAQARREFDPDTLTLFKGTRNTCSSKVFGVLNCCKGKGFPLIPGIQLLVALGCSREEMLLHQRDAQGLCSYVGTYCSDSFLGVCLTKKKVYCCFESKLSRILQEQGRQQLNKPWGKPKTEQCQGFTIDEFAQLDLSRMDFSEVYAEFTDAARLPDELQATQDIQQKIEDYYARARQ
;
A
#
# COMPACT_ATOMS: atom_id res chain seq x y z
N MET A 1 -26.11 -45.41 37.20
CA MET A 1 -26.90 -45.09 38.42
C MET A 1 -27.84 -43.93 38.10
N LYS A 2 -29.06 -43.88 38.67
CA LYS A 2 -30.10 -42.81 38.62
C LYS A 2 -30.37 -42.18 37.23
N ARG A 3 -31.46 -42.55 36.53
CA ARG A 3 -32.86 -42.01 36.65
C ARG A 3 -32.94 -40.54 36.20
N LEU A 4 -33.87 -40.01 35.40
CA LEU A 4 -35.10 -40.45 34.69
C LEU A 4 -35.35 -39.35 33.60
N SER A 5 -36.17 -39.43 32.52
CA SER A 5 -37.22 -40.37 32.08
C SER A 5 -37.34 -40.38 30.54
N LEU A 6 -38.11 -41.33 29.99
CA LEU A 6 -38.91 -41.23 28.76
C LEU A 6 -40.41 -40.98 29.16
N PRO A 7 -41.43 -40.87 28.27
CA PRO A 7 -41.45 -41.15 26.83
C PRO A 7 -42.13 -40.12 25.90
N VAL A 8 -41.78 -40.22 24.62
CA VAL A 8 -42.65 -39.86 23.49
C VAL A 8 -43.67 -41.00 23.26
N ALA A 9 -44.94 -40.65 23.05
CA ALA A 9 -45.94 -41.51 22.42
C ALA A 9 -47.00 -40.60 21.75
N GLY A 10 -47.44 -40.81 20.50
CA GLY A 10 -46.97 -41.79 19.52
C GLY A 10 -47.50 -41.48 18.11
N LEU A 11 -46.74 -41.98 17.12
CA LEU A 11 -46.95 -42.10 15.68
C LEU A 11 -48.27 -41.66 14.99
N CYS A 12 -48.06 -41.11 13.78
CA CYS A 12 -48.88 -41.25 12.56
C CYS A 12 -50.20 -40.46 12.44
N ALA A 13 -50.57 -39.92 11.28
CA ALA A 13 -49.84 -39.70 10.01
C ALA A 13 -50.66 -38.73 9.12
N LEU A 14 -50.01 -38.04 8.17
CA LEU A 14 -50.37 -37.94 6.74
C LEU A 14 -49.67 -36.76 6.03
N LEU A 15 -48.99 -37.09 4.93
CA LEU A 15 -48.83 -36.35 3.67
C LEU A 15 -48.06 -35.02 3.60
N LEU A 16 -47.00 -35.10 2.80
CA LEU A 16 -46.24 -34.01 2.19
C LEU A 16 -47.13 -33.07 1.37
N THR A 17 -46.79 -31.77 1.36
CA THR A 17 -46.47 -31.04 0.11
C THR A 17 -45.45 -29.94 0.42
N LEU A 18 -44.46 -29.76 -0.46
CA LEU A 18 -43.56 -28.61 -0.39
C LEU A 18 -44.29 -27.36 -0.89
N THR A 19 -44.10 -26.23 -0.21
CA THR A 19 -44.43 -24.91 -0.75
C THR A 19 -43.15 -24.08 -0.85
N GLY A 20 -42.80 -23.68 -2.07
CA GLY A 20 -41.71 -22.74 -2.33
C GLY A 20 -42.12 -21.29 -2.05
N PRO A 21 -41.18 -20.34 -2.13
CA PRO A 21 -41.46 -18.92 -1.87
C PRO A 21 -42.37 -18.33 -2.95
N LEU A 22 -43.66 -18.19 -2.63
CA LEU A 22 -44.61 -17.43 -3.44
C LEU A 22 -44.18 -15.96 -3.49
N HIS A 23 -43.86 -15.48 -4.69
CA HIS A 23 -43.62 -14.07 -4.94
C HIS A 23 -44.90 -13.27 -4.65
N ALA A 24 -44.84 -12.33 -3.73
CA ALA A 24 -45.91 -11.37 -3.49
C ALA A 24 -45.96 -10.35 -4.65
N GLN A 25 -46.66 -10.69 -5.74
CA GLN A 25 -47.05 -9.71 -6.75
C GLN A 25 -48.11 -8.77 -6.17
N THR A 26 -47.67 -7.67 -5.56
CA THR A 26 -48.56 -6.54 -5.27
C THR A 26 -49.11 -6.01 -6.59
N THR A 27 -50.42 -6.17 -6.81
CA THR A 27 -51.05 -5.66 -8.03
C THR A 27 -50.95 -4.14 -8.08
N THR A 28 -51.01 -3.58 -9.29
CA THR A 28 -50.95 -2.13 -9.51
C THR A 28 -52.05 -1.39 -8.75
N ASP A 29 -53.16 -2.06 -8.44
CA ASP A 29 -54.28 -1.49 -7.70
C ASP A 29 -54.07 -1.51 -6.18
N ALA A 30 -53.30 -2.46 -5.64
CA ALA A 30 -52.84 -2.40 -4.25
C ALA A 30 -51.93 -1.19 -4.02
N ALA A 31 -50.94 -0.98 -4.90
CA ALA A 31 -50.04 0.18 -4.83
C ALA A 31 -50.78 1.53 -4.98
N LYS A 32 -51.83 1.60 -5.84
CA LYS A 32 -52.72 2.77 -5.91
C LYS A 32 -53.56 2.96 -4.65
N GLY A 33 -53.92 1.87 -3.96
CA GLY A 33 -54.60 1.91 -2.66
C GLY A 33 -53.73 2.53 -1.59
N ASP A 34 -52.50 2.02 -1.43
CA ASP A 34 -51.53 2.52 -0.45
C ASP A 34 -51.14 3.98 -0.72
N GLY A 35 -50.91 4.35 -1.99
CA GLY A 35 -50.65 5.74 -2.37
C GLY A 35 -51.80 6.69 -2.01
N LYS A 36 -53.06 6.26 -2.15
CA LYS A 36 -54.24 7.03 -1.70
C LYS A 36 -54.36 7.10 -0.18
N ALA A 37 -53.98 6.05 0.54
CA ALA A 37 -53.97 6.05 2.00
C ALA A 37 -52.91 7.02 2.55
N PHE A 38 -51.67 6.94 2.05
CA PHE A 38 -50.59 7.87 2.39
C PHE A 38 -50.93 9.32 2.04
N GLY A 39 -51.50 9.57 0.86
CA GLY A 39 -51.94 10.91 0.45
C GLY A 39 -52.98 11.51 1.41
N ARG A 40 -53.91 10.69 1.91
CA ARG A 40 -54.91 11.12 2.91
C ARG A 40 -54.30 11.41 4.29
N ASP A 41 -53.33 10.62 4.73
CA ASP A 41 -52.60 10.86 5.98
C ASP A 41 -51.84 12.19 5.95
N LYS A 42 -51.16 12.50 4.83
CA LYS A 42 -50.39 13.74 4.70
C LYS A 42 -51.21 14.98 4.34
N ALA A 43 -52.40 14.83 3.76
CA ALA A 43 -53.26 15.96 3.38
C ALA A 43 -53.53 16.93 4.55
N THR A 44 -53.93 16.43 5.72
CA THR A 44 -54.23 17.25 6.90
C THR A 44 -52.99 18.01 7.41
N SER A 45 -51.82 17.35 7.39
CA SER A 45 -50.56 17.96 7.81
C SER A 45 -50.09 19.04 6.84
N ALA A 46 -50.20 18.79 5.53
CA ALA A 46 -49.88 19.76 4.48
C ALA A 46 -50.83 20.97 4.52
N GLN A 47 -52.12 20.74 4.74
CA GLN A 47 -53.13 21.80 4.82
C GLN A 47 -52.96 22.66 6.08
N SER A 48 -52.59 22.06 7.22
CA SER A 48 -52.19 22.79 8.44
C SER A 48 -50.92 23.63 8.23
N ALA A 49 -49.89 23.05 7.59
CA ALA A 49 -48.65 23.77 7.25
C ALA A 49 -48.91 24.95 6.30
N ALA A 50 -49.78 24.79 5.30
CA ALA A 50 -50.11 25.82 4.32
C ALA A 50 -51.03 26.94 4.84
N THR A 51 -51.73 26.73 5.97
CA THR A 51 -52.67 27.71 6.55
C THR A 51 -52.14 28.40 7.81
N THR A 52 -51.00 27.98 8.35
CA THR A 52 -50.38 28.63 9.51
C THR A 52 -49.32 29.63 9.03
N ASN A 53 -49.43 30.90 9.43
CA ASN A 53 -48.41 31.91 9.12
C ASN A 53 -47.01 31.46 9.61
N PRO A 54 -45.95 31.73 8.83
CA PRO A 54 -44.58 31.47 9.25
C PRO A 54 -44.19 32.41 10.41
N ASP A 55 -43.54 31.85 11.42
CA ASP A 55 -42.98 32.57 12.56
C ASP A 55 -41.51 32.16 12.70
N ALA A 56 -40.66 33.15 12.98
CA ALA A 56 -39.23 32.98 13.27
C ALA A 56 -38.97 31.94 14.37
N SER A 57 -39.85 31.81 15.37
CA SER A 57 -39.73 30.81 16.44
C SER A 57 -39.83 29.35 15.95
N ARG A 58 -40.35 29.13 14.74
CA ARG A 58 -40.66 27.79 14.17
C ARG A 58 -39.67 27.33 13.10
N ILE A 59 -38.64 28.13 12.80
CA ILE A 59 -37.60 27.81 11.82
C ILE A 59 -36.34 27.37 12.58
N PRO A 60 -35.93 26.09 12.49
CA PRO A 60 -34.71 25.61 13.13
C PRO A 60 -33.49 26.44 12.72
N ASN A 61 -32.68 26.85 13.70
CA ASN A 61 -31.48 27.67 13.54
C ASN A 61 -31.68 29.13 13.07
N PHE A 62 -32.91 29.65 13.02
CA PHE A 62 -33.12 31.07 12.76
C PHE A 62 -32.69 31.94 13.97
N SER A 63 -31.84 32.94 13.73
CA SER A 63 -31.48 33.96 14.72
C SER A 63 -31.48 35.34 14.08
N GLY A 64 -31.95 36.35 14.81
CA GLY A 64 -32.18 37.70 14.25
C GLY A 64 -30.91 38.49 13.90
N VAL A 65 -29.72 38.03 14.32
CA VAL A 65 -28.43 38.64 14.01
C VAL A 65 -27.39 37.53 13.77
N PRO A 66 -27.21 37.04 12.53
CA PRO A 66 -26.20 36.03 12.23
C PRO A 66 -24.78 36.59 12.38
N SER A 67 -23.80 35.72 12.64
CA SER A 67 -22.38 36.12 12.82
C SER A 67 -21.72 36.69 11.54
N GLN A 68 -22.41 36.59 10.41
CA GLN A 68 -22.05 37.12 9.10
C GLN A 68 -22.59 38.54 8.86
N SER A 69 -23.31 39.12 9.83
CA SER A 69 -23.86 40.49 9.76
C SER A 69 -22.80 41.55 9.42
N GLY A 70 -21.55 41.37 9.85
CA GLY A 70 -20.42 42.25 9.48
C GLY A 70 -20.00 42.22 8.00
N TYR A 71 -20.64 41.39 7.16
CA TYR A 71 -20.50 41.38 5.70
C TYR A 71 -21.74 41.95 4.98
N PHE A 72 -22.82 42.31 5.69
CA PHE A 72 -24.05 42.78 5.05
C PHE A 72 -23.91 44.18 4.45
N ASP A 73 -23.15 45.05 5.13
CA ASP A 73 -22.86 46.42 4.67
C ASP A 73 -21.64 46.49 3.72
N ASP A 74 -20.86 45.41 3.60
CA ASP A 74 -19.67 45.30 2.74
C ASP A 74 -19.48 43.84 2.27
N PRO A 75 -20.27 43.35 1.30
CA PRO A 75 -20.21 41.96 0.85
C PRO A 75 -18.87 41.62 0.16
N ASP A 76 -18.23 42.60 -0.50
CA ASP A 76 -16.92 42.43 -1.14
C ASP A 76 -15.78 42.25 -0.13
N ARG A 77 -15.99 42.61 1.14
CA ARG A 77 -15.04 42.36 2.23
C ARG A 77 -14.67 40.90 2.34
N MET A 78 -15.66 40.01 2.21
CA MET A 78 -15.46 38.56 2.27
C MET A 78 -14.50 38.10 1.17
N SER A 79 -14.66 38.61 -0.05
CA SER A 79 -13.76 38.32 -1.18
C SER A 79 -12.35 38.87 -0.96
N ARG A 80 -12.22 40.08 -0.40
CA ARG A 80 -10.91 40.69 -0.09
C ARG A 80 -10.16 39.95 1.01
N GLU A 81 -10.85 39.62 2.10
CA GLU A 81 -10.28 38.84 3.22
C GLU A 81 -9.88 37.44 2.74
N ALA A 82 -10.75 36.74 1.98
CA ALA A 82 -10.44 35.45 1.38
C ALA A 82 -9.25 35.51 0.41
N ALA A 83 -9.19 36.50 -0.49
CA ALA A 83 -8.07 36.67 -1.42
C ALA A 83 -6.74 36.93 -0.70
N SER A 84 -6.76 37.70 0.39
CA SER A 84 -5.55 37.95 1.21
C SER A 84 -5.00 36.68 1.88
N GLN A 85 -5.88 35.74 2.25
CA GLN A 85 -5.51 34.48 2.89
C GLN A 85 -5.22 33.35 1.90
N ALA A 86 -5.76 33.43 0.67
CA ALA A 86 -5.61 32.41 -0.37
C ALA A 86 -4.15 32.11 -0.71
N THR A 87 -3.28 33.11 -0.83
CA THR A 87 -1.86 32.90 -1.17
C THR A 87 -1.08 32.12 -0.09
N THR A 88 -1.54 32.16 1.16
CA THR A 88 -1.01 31.36 2.28
C THR A 88 -1.74 30.02 2.46
N ASN A 89 -2.91 29.84 1.86
CA ASN A 89 -3.72 28.63 1.96
C ASN A 89 -3.09 27.46 1.18
N THR A 90 -2.93 26.32 1.85
CA THR A 90 -2.31 25.12 1.28
C THR A 90 -3.12 24.50 0.14
N GLY A 91 -4.46 24.57 0.19
CA GLY A 91 -5.34 24.13 -0.89
C GLY A 91 -5.27 25.01 -2.13
N TYR A 92 -5.17 26.33 -1.96
CA TYR A 92 -4.97 27.25 -3.09
C TYR A 92 -3.60 27.07 -3.75
N LYS A 93 -2.54 26.85 -2.95
CA LYS A 93 -1.22 26.45 -3.48
C LYS A 93 -1.30 25.13 -4.23
N ALA A 94 -1.95 24.11 -3.67
CA ALA A 94 -2.13 22.81 -4.33
C ALA A 94 -2.92 22.92 -5.65
N MET A 95 -3.93 23.79 -5.71
CA MET A 95 -4.70 24.08 -6.93
C MET A 95 -3.84 24.78 -7.98
N ARG A 96 -3.05 25.80 -7.60
CA ARG A 96 -2.08 26.44 -8.51
C ARG A 96 -1.06 25.45 -9.05
N ASP A 97 -0.45 24.66 -8.16
CA ASP A 97 0.48 23.60 -8.52
C ASP A 97 -0.17 22.55 -9.43
N SER A 98 -1.44 22.21 -9.23
CA SER A 98 -2.21 21.32 -10.11
C SER A 98 -2.41 21.92 -11.50
N MET A 99 -2.77 23.21 -11.60
CA MET A 99 -2.89 23.92 -12.89
C MET A 99 -1.55 24.10 -13.61
N ASP A 100 -0.45 24.26 -12.87
CA ASP A 100 0.91 24.32 -13.41
C ASP A 100 1.44 22.93 -13.82
N ARG A 101 0.86 21.84 -13.28
CA ARG A 101 1.21 20.43 -13.60
C ARG A 101 0.23 19.71 -14.54
N ARG A 102 -0.89 20.33 -14.91
CA ARG A 102 -1.90 19.73 -15.81
C ARG A 102 -1.33 19.57 -17.22
N ALA A 103 -1.72 18.51 -17.93
CA ALA A 103 -1.44 18.38 -19.35
C ALA A 103 -1.98 19.62 -20.09
N ARG A 104 -1.12 20.30 -20.85
CA ARG A 104 -1.48 21.44 -21.69
C ARG A 104 -1.36 21.03 -23.15
N PHE A 105 -2.50 20.95 -23.82
CA PHE A 105 -2.55 20.98 -25.28
C PHE A 105 -2.10 22.38 -25.73
N ALA A 106 -1.31 22.51 -26.80
CA ALA A 106 -1.04 23.83 -27.31
C ALA A 106 -2.35 24.37 -27.92
N ALA A 107 -2.62 25.67 -27.78
CA ALA A 107 -3.86 26.27 -28.30
C ALA A 107 -4.03 25.96 -29.80
N GLN A 108 -2.93 26.06 -30.56
CA GLN A 108 -2.84 25.67 -31.97
C GLN A 108 -3.29 24.21 -32.26
N ASP A 109 -3.15 23.26 -31.34
CA ASP A 109 -3.52 21.85 -31.53
C ASP A 109 -5.03 21.66 -31.34
N LEU A 110 -5.60 22.39 -30.37
CA LEU A 110 -7.04 22.51 -30.18
C LEU A 110 -7.67 23.23 -31.38
N ASP A 111 -7.10 24.38 -31.78
CA ASP A 111 -7.54 25.16 -32.93
C ASP A 111 -7.44 24.36 -34.24
N ALA A 112 -6.38 23.57 -34.44
CA ALA A 112 -6.24 22.69 -35.61
C ALA A 112 -7.23 21.50 -35.58
N THR A 113 -7.50 20.94 -34.40
CA THR A 113 -8.49 19.86 -34.24
C THR A 113 -9.90 20.39 -34.48
N ILE A 114 -10.24 21.54 -33.90
CA ILE A 114 -11.51 22.25 -34.12
C ILE A 114 -11.64 22.68 -35.59
N ALA A 115 -10.60 23.24 -36.20
CA ALA A 115 -10.61 23.59 -37.61
C ALA A 115 -10.81 22.37 -38.53
N ARG A 116 -10.19 21.22 -38.22
CA ARG A 116 -10.43 19.96 -38.94
C ARG A 116 -11.87 19.47 -38.76
N SER A 117 -12.41 19.50 -37.54
CA SER A 117 -13.80 19.15 -37.27
C SER A 117 -14.77 20.08 -37.98
N ASN A 118 -14.52 21.39 -37.98
CA ASN A 118 -15.31 22.39 -38.69
C ASN A 118 -15.24 22.17 -40.21
N VAL A 119 -14.06 21.95 -40.80
CA VAL A 119 -13.93 21.64 -42.24
C VAL A 119 -14.72 20.39 -42.65
N ILE A 120 -14.82 19.38 -41.79
CA ILE A 120 -15.65 18.18 -42.02
C ILE A 120 -17.14 18.47 -41.77
N SER A 121 -17.47 19.37 -40.85
CA SER A 121 -18.85 19.76 -40.50
C SER A 121 -19.47 20.80 -41.43
N ASP A 122 -18.65 21.63 -42.09
CA ASP A 122 -19.07 22.72 -42.98
C ASP A 122 -19.42 22.19 -44.38
N ASP A 123 -18.75 21.12 -44.83
CA ASP A 123 -19.07 20.39 -46.06
C ASP A 123 -18.86 18.87 -45.88
N PRO A 124 -19.73 18.18 -45.12
CA PRO A 124 -19.64 16.74 -44.93
C PRO A 124 -19.78 15.99 -46.27
N LEU A 125 -20.59 16.50 -47.20
CA LEU A 125 -20.89 15.88 -48.50
C LEU A 125 -19.67 15.84 -49.43
N ALA A 126 -18.70 16.75 -49.32
CA ALA A 126 -17.42 16.66 -50.03
C ALA A 126 -16.56 15.47 -49.56
N TYR A 127 -16.79 14.95 -48.36
CA TYR A 127 -16.12 13.78 -47.80
C TYR A 127 -17.02 12.52 -47.80
N THR A 128 -18.33 12.68 -47.96
CA THR A 128 -19.34 11.60 -48.07
C THR A 128 -20.28 11.80 -49.26
N SER A 129 -19.80 11.65 -50.49
CA SER A 129 -20.68 11.46 -51.66
C SER A 129 -20.00 10.78 -52.85
N GLY A 130 -20.79 10.07 -53.68
CA GLY A 130 -20.28 9.46 -54.93
C GLY A 130 -21.12 8.35 -55.54
N MET A 131 -22.11 7.79 -54.84
CA MET A 131 -22.97 6.74 -55.39
C MET A 131 -24.16 7.33 -56.14
N ALA A 132 -24.09 7.31 -57.47
CA ALA A 132 -25.27 7.43 -58.32
C ALA A 132 -26.03 6.10 -58.38
N ILE A 133 -27.34 6.16 -58.64
CA ILE A 133 -28.31 5.04 -58.66
C ILE A 133 -28.00 3.95 -59.73
N GLY A 134 -26.90 4.08 -60.48
CA GLY A 134 -26.47 3.17 -61.56
C GLY A 134 -25.41 2.12 -61.19
N GLY A 135 -25.01 1.96 -59.92
CA GLY A 135 -24.14 0.85 -59.49
C GLY A 135 -22.66 0.95 -59.90
N THR A 136 -22.11 2.17 -60.01
CA THR A 136 -20.66 2.38 -60.15
C THR A 136 -20.00 2.54 -58.78
N GLN A 137 -18.80 1.97 -58.61
CA GLN A 137 -18.05 1.98 -57.33
C GLN A 137 -17.79 3.41 -56.83
N GLY A 138 -18.18 3.67 -55.57
CA GLY A 138 -17.85 4.92 -54.87
C GLY A 138 -16.34 5.04 -54.63
N ARG A 139 -15.84 6.27 -54.63
CA ARG A 139 -14.42 6.57 -54.40
C ARG A 139 -14.23 7.10 -52.98
N CYS A 140 -13.73 6.27 -52.07
CA CYS A 140 -13.54 6.71 -50.69
C CYS A 140 -12.53 7.89 -50.63
N VAL A 141 -12.92 8.97 -49.96
CA VAL A 141 -12.16 10.22 -49.88
C VAL A 141 -11.27 10.17 -48.63
N PRO A 142 -9.96 10.47 -48.72
CA PRO A 142 -9.10 10.52 -47.55
C PRO A 142 -9.47 11.73 -46.69
N LEU A 143 -9.66 11.51 -45.38
CA LEU A 143 -9.86 12.59 -44.43
C LEU A 143 -8.61 13.48 -44.32
N PRO A 144 -8.75 14.76 -43.91
CA PRO A 144 -7.61 15.58 -43.53
C PRO A 144 -6.74 14.88 -42.47
N PRO A 145 -5.40 14.89 -42.60
CA PRO A 145 -4.51 14.14 -41.73
C PRO A 145 -4.71 14.50 -40.26
N ALA A 146 -4.73 13.50 -39.39
CA ALA A 146 -4.94 13.69 -37.97
C ALA A 146 -3.73 14.42 -37.33
N SER A 147 -3.97 15.62 -36.80
CA SER A 147 -3.01 16.44 -36.07
C SER A 147 -2.89 16.05 -34.59
N GLY A 148 -2.89 14.75 -34.29
CA GLY A 148 -2.78 14.25 -32.93
C GLY A 148 -1.32 14.21 -32.48
N THR A 149 -0.91 15.10 -31.56
CA THR A 149 0.33 14.89 -30.80
C THR A 149 0.20 13.60 -29.99
N ALA A 150 1.21 12.73 -30.04
CA ALA A 150 1.13 11.42 -29.41
C ALA A 150 0.77 11.49 -27.90
N ALA A 151 -0.04 10.51 -27.47
CA ALA A 151 -0.37 10.28 -26.07
C ALA A 151 0.90 10.20 -25.20
N ARG A 152 0.80 10.48 -23.89
CA ARG A 152 1.96 10.47 -22.98
C ARG A 152 1.86 9.33 -21.96
N TYR A 153 3.00 8.80 -21.52
CA TYR A 153 3.09 7.70 -20.56
C TYR A 153 4.18 7.98 -19.51
N MET A 154 3.97 7.48 -18.29
CA MET A 154 5.00 7.53 -17.26
C MET A 154 5.98 6.35 -17.41
N ALA A 155 7.27 6.67 -17.44
CA ALA A 155 8.36 5.71 -17.40
C ALA A 155 9.16 5.87 -16.10
N THR A 156 9.78 4.81 -15.60
CA THR A 156 10.69 4.90 -14.45
C THR A 156 12.02 4.20 -14.70
N CYS A 157 13.06 4.75 -14.11
CA CYS A 157 14.42 4.22 -14.09
C CYS A 157 15.05 4.49 -12.71
N ASN A 158 16.26 3.99 -12.47
CA ASN A 158 16.97 4.06 -11.19
C ASN A 158 18.31 4.77 -11.36
N VAL A 159 18.73 5.50 -10.33
CA VAL A 159 20.08 6.04 -10.17
C VAL A 159 20.57 5.87 -8.72
N GLY A 160 21.88 5.87 -8.50
CA GLY A 160 22.50 5.82 -7.17
C GLY A 160 23.50 4.67 -7.06
N TYR A 161 23.47 3.94 -5.96
CA TYR A 161 24.39 2.82 -5.70
C TYR A 161 23.69 1.47 -5.81
N THR A 162 24.37 0.50 -6.42
CA THR A 162 24.15 -0.93 -6.17
C THR A 162 25.06 -1.40 -5.02
N ALA A 163 24.67 -2.46 -4.32
CA ALA A 163 25.43 -3.04 -3.22
C ALA A 163 25.65 -4.53 -3.46
N THR A 164 26.91 -4.98 -3.45
CA THR A 164 27.26 -6.40 -3.40
C THR A 164 27.65 -6.79 -1.99
N GLN A 165 27.14 -7.91 -1.50
CA GLN A 165 27.47 -8.46 -0.19
C GLN A 165 28.81 -9.21 -0.25
N GLU A 166 29.76 -8.78 0.59
CA GLU A 166 31.03 -9.47 0.85
C GLU A 166 31.01 -9.97 2.31
N THR A 167 31.25 -11.27 2.53
CA THR A 167 31.41 -11.80 3.90
C THR A 167 32.85 -11.64 4.34
N ARG A 168 33.09 -10.85 5.38
CA ARG A 168 34.39 -10.68 6.03
C ARG A 168 34.40 -11.35 7.40
N THR A 169 35.58 -11.74 7.86
CA THR A 169 35.77 -12.33 9.19
C THR A 169 36.94 -11.70 9.92
N CYS A 170 36.85 -11.65 11.25
CA CYS A 170 37.92 -11.23 12.14
C CYS A 170 37.99 -12.19 13.35
N PRO A 171 39.18 -12.49 13.87
CA PRO A 171 39.32 -13.26 15.10
C PRO A 171 39.06 -12.37 16.32
N VAL A 172 38.41 -12.93 17.33
CA VAL A 172 38.31 -12.37 18.68
C VAL A 172 38.96 -13.39 19.61
N THR A 173 40.00 -13.02 20.36
CA THR A 173 40.69 -13.94 21.27
C THR A 173 40.35 -13.65 22.72
N LEU A 174 40.34 -14.66 23.58
CA LEU A 174 40.19 -14.52 25.01
C LEU A 174 41.57 -14.49 25.66
N THR A 175 41.96 -13.33 26.19
CA THR A 175 43.12 -13.22 27.07
C THR A 175 42.68 -13.47 28.50
N ALA A 176 43.31 -14.40 29.19
CA ALA A 176 43.17 -14.59 30.63
C ALA A 176 44.41 -14.03 31.34
N ARG A 177 44.23 -13.49 32.56
CA ARG A 177 45.30 -13.04 33.45
C ARG A 177 45.02 -13.56 34.86
N VAL A 178 46.08 -13.89 35.60
CA VAL A 178 45.97 -14.27 37.00
C VAL A 178 46.55 -13.18 37.88
N GLU A 179 45.72 -12.61 38.74
CA GLU A 179 46.14 -11.65 39.75
C GLU A 179 46.07 -12.30 41.14
N GLN A 180 47.14 -12.18 41.93
CA GLN A 180 47.12 -12.65 43.31
C GLN A 180 46.59 -11.56 44.23
N ARG A 181 45.53 -11.86 44.99
CA ARG A 181 45.07 -11.01 46.11
C ARG A 181 45.28 -11.72 47.44
N GLN A 182 45.46 -10.94 48.49
CA GLN A 182 45.46 -11.46 49.85
C GLN A 182 44.03 -11.61 50.35
N VAL A 183 43.78 -12.72 51.04
CA VAL A 183 42.53 -13.04 51.71
C VAL A 183 42.80 -13.21 53.18
N TYR A 184 42.04 -12.50 54.01
CA TYR A 184 42.22 -12.40 55.46
C TYR A 184 41.11 -13.18 56.15
N GLY A 185 41.47 -14.25 56.85
CA GLY A 185 40.53 -15.06 57.62
C GLY A 185 40.39 -14.54 59.05
N TYR A 186 39.15 -14.34 59.48
CA TYR A 186 38.76 -13.93 60.83
C TYR A 186 37.71 -14.91 61.38
N TYR A 187 37.59 -14.96 62.71
CA TYR A 187 36.42 -15.53 63.37
C TYR A 187 35.66 -14.41 64.07
N CYS A 188 34.33 -14.47 64.02
CA CYS A 188 33.46 -13.54 64.72
C CYS A 188 32.35 -14.32 65.44
N VAL A 189 31.80 -13.72 66.48
CA VAL A 189 30.63 -14.19 67.20
C VAL A 189 29.43 -13.36 66.74
N GLY A 190 28.41 -14.05 66.24
CA GLY A 190 27.13 -13.47 65.85
C GLY A 190 26.04 -13.95 66.79
N GLY A 191 25.04 -13.11 67.05
CA GLY A 191 23.88 -13.43 67.88
C GLY A 191 23.53 -12.35 68.90
N SER A 192 22.44 -12.56 69.63
CA SER A 192 21.97 -11.66 70.68
C SER A 192 22.92 -11.65 71.89
N GLY A 193 23.12 -10.48 72.48
CA GLY A 193 24.01 -10.29 73.64
C GLY A 193 25.50 -10.15 73.32
N VAL A 194 25.93 -10.26 72.06
CA VAL A 194 27.32 -9.94 71.67
C VAL A 194 27.53 -8.42 71.72
N ASP A 195 28.56 -7.98 72.45
CA ASP A 195 28.95 -6.57 72.55
C ASP A 195 29.20 -5.97 71.14
N PRO A 196 28.48 -4.89 70.74
CA PRO A 196 28.66 -4.26 69.43
C PRO A 196 30.02 -3.56 69.24
N VAL A 197 30.75 -3.27 70.33
CA VAL A 197 32.08 -2.64 70.30
C VAL A 197 33.19 -3.70 70.15
N SER A 198 32.91 -4.96 70.47
CA SER A 198 33.86 -6.06 70.38
C SER A 198 34.38 -6.26 68.95
N VAL A 199 35.70 -6.42 68.81
CA VAL A 199 36.35 -6.77 67.53
C VAL A 199 35.87 -8.10 66.96
N TYR A 200 35.33 -8.97 67.83
CA TYR A 200 34.75 -10.24 67.44
C TYR A 200 33.28 -10.14 67.05
N ASN A 201 32.62 -8.98 67.10
CA ASN A 201 31.22 -8.90 66.67
C ASN A 201 31.10 -9.08 65.15
N CYS A 202 30.28 -10.02 64.68
CA CYS A 202 30.13 -10.27 63.23
C CYS A 202 29.64 -9.06 62.42
N ASN A 203 28.97 -8.08 63.04
CA ASN A 203 28.58 -6.85 62.36
C ASN A 203 29.79 -5.98 61.95
N ARG A 204 30.99 -6.23 62.48
CA ARG A 204 32.25 -5.57 62.07
C ARG A 204 32.84 -6.12 60.76
N TYR A 205 32.25 -7.19 60.20
CA TYR A 205 32.71 -7.86 58.98
C TYR A 205 31.63 -7.83 57.87
N PRO A 206 31.29 -6.65 57.34
CA PRO A 206 30.16 -6.50 56.42
C PRO A 206 30.45 -7.04 55.00
N ALA A 207 29.40 -7.53 54.35
CA ALA A 207 29.39 -7.77 52.91
C ALA A 207 29.41 -6.43 52.14
N PRO A 208 30.00 -6.38 50.92
CA PRO A 208 30.63 -7.48 50.17
C PRO A 208 32.13 -7.67 50.47
N GLN A 209 32.72 -6.87 51.37
CA GLN A 209 34.16 -6.96 51.70
C GLN A 209 34.52 -8.28 52.40
N CYS A 210 33.58 -8.81 53.19
CA CYS A 210 33.72 -10.02 53.98
C CYS A 210 32.56 -11.00 53.69
N THR A 211 32.89 -12.29 53.61
CA THR A 211 31.94 -13.39 53.33
C THR A 211 32.09 -14.47 54.40
N VAL A 212 30.97 -14.88 55.01
CA VAL A 212 30.94 -16.03 55.93
C VAL A 212 31.19 -17.32 55.13
N THR A 213 32.24 -18.06 55.46
CA THR A 213 32.61 -19.31 54.80
C THR A 213 32.07 -20.54 55.53
N GLN A 214 31.99 -20.48 56.86
CA GLN A 214 31.48 -21.54 57.74
C GLN A 214 30.82 -20.91 58.96
N SER A 215 29.84 -21.59 59.57
CA SER A 215 29.12 -21.13 60.76
C SER A 215 28.93 -22.29 61.73
N TYR A 216 29.24 -22.06 63.01
CA TYR A 216 29.20 -23.05 64.07
C TYR A 216 28.33 -22.55 65.25
N PRO A 217 27.21 -23.22 65.59
CA PRO A 217 26.36 -22.78 66.71
C PRO A 217 27.07 -22.97 68.06
N ILE A 218 26.90 -22.01 68.97
CA ILE A 218 27.45 -22.08 70.33
C ILE A 218 26.36 -22.63 71.27
N ASN A 219 26.53 -23.88 71.73
CA ASN A 219 25.63 -24.49 72.70
C ASN A 219 26.17 -24.33 74.12
N LEU A 220 25.63 -23.36 74.88
CA LEU A 220 26.03 -23.04 76.27
C LEU A 220 25.46 -24.02 77.32
N CYS A 221 25.48 -25.33 77.04
CA CYS A 221 25.06 -26.38 77.97
C CYS A 221 26.27 -27.02 78.70
N ASP A 222 27.21 -26.17 79.18
CA ASP A 222 28.38 -26.60 79.96
C ASP A 222 28.03 -26.63 81.47
N PRO A 223 28.13 -27.78 82.16
CA PRO A 223 27.81 -27.90 83.57
C PRO A 223 28.74 -27.09 84.50
N TYR A 224 29.91 -26.64 84.05
CA TYR A 224 30.87 -25.92 84.90
C TYR A 224 30.53 -24.43 85.09
N PHE A 225 29.74 -23.83 84.19
CA PHE A 225 29.34 -22.42 84.25
C PHE A 225 28.00 -22.16 84.94
N GLY A 226 27.38 -23.19 85.54
CA GLY A 226 26.30 -23.03 86.53
C GLY A 226 24.93 -22.63 85.97
N ILE A 227 24.72 -22.64 84.65
CA ILE A 227 23.39 -22.38 84.05
C ILE A 227 22.63 -23.70 83.91
N TYR A 228 21.90 -24.06 84.96
CA TYR A 228 20.88 -25.11 84.92
C TYR A 228 19.48 -24.48 84.82
N TRP A 229 18.57 -25.14 84.11
CA TRP A 229 17.20 -24.70 83.73
C TRP A 229 17.10 -23.82 82.48
N GLY A 230 16.99 -24.49 81.34
CA GLY A 230 16.71 -23.88 80.04
C GLY A 230 17.94 -23.79 79.15
N CYS A 231 18.32 -24.90 78.50
CA CYS A 231 19.21 -24.86 77.33
C CYS A 231 18.45 -24.16 76.20
N ASN A 232 18.46 -22.83 76.22
CA ASN A 232 18.01 -22.01 75.10
C ASN A 232 19.14 -22.08 74.07
N SER A 233 18.88 -22.72 72.93
CA SER A 233 19.75 -22.61 71.75
C SER A 233 19.63 -21.19 71.21
N GLY A 234 20.35 -20.26 71.83
CA GLY A 234 20.41 -18.87 71.40
C GLY A 234 20.92 -18.77 69.96
N ASP A 235 20.73 -17.61 69.34
CA ASP A 235 21.23 -17.29 68.01
C ASP A 235 22.76 -17.07 67.96
N LEU A 236 23.45 -17.40 69.06
CA LEU A 236 24.90 -17.36 69.24
C LEU A 236 25.61 -18.41 68.39
N ARG A 237 26.56 -17.95 67.60
CA ARG A 237 27.37 -18.75 66.67
C ARG A 237 28.76 -18.15 66.50
N VAL A 238 29.74 -18.99 66.18
CA VAL A 238 31.03 -18.55 65.63
C VAL A 238 30.97 -18.68 64.12
N ASP A 239 31.06 -17.54 63.42
CA ASP A 239 31.16 -17.49 61.97
C ASP A 239 32.65 -17.34 61.58
N LEU A 240 33.13 -18.19 60.68
CA LEU A 240 34.43 -18.01 60.02
C LEU A 240 34.20 -17.11 58.81
N VAL A 241 35.00 -16.05 58.70
CA VAL A 241 34.81 -14.99 57.73
C VAL A 241 36.07 -14.79 56.91
N SER A 242 35.88 -14.71 55.60
CA SER A 242 36.93 -14.44 54.61
C SER A 242 36.75 -13.02 54.07
N CYS A 243 37.76 -12.16 54.24
CA CYS A 243 37.72 -10.76 53.82
C CYS A 243 38.80 -10.45 52.77
N THR A 244 38.47 -9.57 51.81
CA THR A 244 39.38 -9.15 50.72
C THR A 244 40.34 -8.02 51.10
N ALA A 245 40.23 -7.47 52.32
CA ALA A 245 41.13 -6.47 52.89
C ALA A 245 41.18 -6.62 54.43
N PRO A 246 42.22 -6.09 55.11
CA PRO A 246 42.31 -6.11 56.56
C PRO A 246 41.14 -5.39 57.24
N VAL A 247 40.69 -5.89 58.38
CA VAL A 247 39.66 -5.25 59.21
C VAL A 247 40.32 -4.53 60.37
N ASP A 248 40.05 -3.23 60.51
CA ASP A 248 40.74 -2.39 61.49
C ASP A 248 40.53 -2.89 62.94
N GLY A 249 41.61 -2.90 63.71
CA GLY A 249 41.70 -3.46 65.06
C GLY A 249 41.65 -4.99 65.16
N ALA A 250 41.37 -5.72 64.08
CA ALA A 250 41.27 -7.18 64.08
C ALA A 250 42.57 -7.86 63.61
N THR A 251 43.00 -8.89 64.34
CA THR A 251 44.13 -9.74 63.91
C THR A 251 43.59 -10.95 63.14
N PRO A 252 43.96 -11.14 61.86
CA PRO A 252 43.53 -12.32 61.10
C PRO A 252 44.19 -13.58 61.65
N TYR A 253 43.44 -14.69 61.72
CA TYR A 253 43.99 -16.00 62.10
C TYR A 253 44.73 -16.67 60.93
N THR A 254 44.45 -16.23 59.70
CA THR A 254 45.15 -16.68 58.48
C THR A 254 45.20 -15.56 57.45
N VAL A 255 46.28 -15.51 56.68
CA VAL A 255 46.42 -14.66 55.48
C VAL A 255 46.88 -15.56 54.35
N THR A 256 46.03 -15.76 53.35
CA THR A 256 46.31 -16.66 52.22
C THR A 256 46.28 -15.89 50.90
N GLY A 257 47.09 -16.30 49.93
CA GLY A 257 46.95 -15.84 48.55
C GLY A 257 45.79 -16.54 47.84
N GLU A 258 44.93 -15.77 47.18
CA GLU A 258 43.91 -16.27 46.26
C GLU A 258 44.26 -15.80 44.84
N ASN A 259 44.21 -16.73 43.88
CA ASN A 259 44.42 -16.44 42.47
C ASN A 259 43.08 -16.02 41.85
N VAL A 260 42.94 -14.74 41.49
CA VAL A 260 41.78 -14.22 40.77
C VAL A 260 42.08 -14.28 39.28
N VAL A 261 41.30 -15.07 38.55
CA VAL A 261 41.38 -15.14 37.09
C VAL A 261 40.46 -14.09 36.50
N THR A 262 41.03 -13.12 35.77
CA THR A 262 40.27 -12.21 34.93
C THR A 262 40.38 -12.63 33.48
N THR A 263 39.30 -12.50 32.71
CA THR A 263 39.29 -12.76 31.27
C THR A 263 38.81 -11.53 30.51
N THR A 264 39.36 -11.30 29.33
CA THR A 264 39.04 -10.14 28.49
C THR A 264 39.11 -10.56 27.03
N ARG A 265 38.11 -10.16 26.25
CA ARG A 265 38.08 -10.40 24.81
C ARG A 265 38.88 -9.30 24.11
N ASP A 266 39.83 -9.68 23.26
CA ASP A 266 40.51 -8.76 22.36
C ASP A 266 39.65 -8.58 21.11
N GLU A 267 38.97 -7.43 21.03
CA GLU A 267 38.14 -7.06 19.88
C GLU A 267 38.90 -6.17 18.86
N SER A 268 40.20 -5.94 19.04
CA SER A 268 40.99 -4.99 18.22
C SER A 268 40.94 -5.32 16.72
N GLN A 269 41.00 -6.61 16.37
CA GLN A 269 40.94 -7.09 14.98
C GLN A 269 39.56 -6.91 14.34
N CYS A 270 38.51 -6.78 15.15
CA CYS A 270 37.14 -6.55 14.69
C CYS A 270 36.72 -5.08 14.73
N ALA A 271 37.47 -4.21 15.43
CA ALA A 271 37.10 -2.80 15.64
C ALA A 271 36.87 -2.03 14.32
N GLY A 272 37.65 -2.32 13.27
CA GLY A 272 37.46 -1.72 11.95
C GLY A 272 36.13 -2.12 11.29
N LEU A 273 35.78 -3.41 11.32
CA LEU A 273 34.51 -3.91 10.76
C LEU A 273 33.29 -3.51 11.61
N ALA A 274 33.47 -3.35 12.92
CA ALA A 274 32.43 -2.87 13.83
C ALA A 274 32.14 -1.37 13.70
N ALA A 275 33.14 -0.56 13.32
CA ALA A 275 32.98 0.87 13.08
C ALA A 275 32.53 1.22 11.66
N ASP A 276 32.64 0.29 10.71
CA ASP A 276 32.26 0.53 9.32
C ASP A 276 30.73 0.45 9.14
N SER A 277 30.11 1.59 8.83
CA SER A 277 28.67 1.68 8.51
C SER A 277 28.23 0.86 7.29
N SER A 278 29.19 0.39 6.48
CA SER A 278 28.98 -0.55 5.38
C SER A 278 29.14 -2.01 5.79
N CYS A 279 29.27 -2.33 7.08
CA CYS A 279 29.30 -3.69 7.61
C CYS A 279 28.25 -3.89 8.71
N GLN A 280 27.62 -5.07 8.72
CA GLN A 280 26.79 -5.54 9.82
C GLN A 280 27.32 -6.88 10.32
N GLN A 281 27.51 -7.00 11.64
CA GLN A 281 27.87 -8.27 12.27
C GLN A 281 26.77 -9.30 12.02
N ASP A 282 27.16 -10.50 11.59
CA ASP A 282 26.27 -11.63 11.31
C ASP A 282 26.37 -12.68 12.42
N THR A 283 27.39 -13.53 12.37
CA THR A 283 27.55 -14.69 13.25
C THR A 283 28.88 -14.66 13.99
N GLU A 284 28.93 -15.23 15.20
CA GLU A 284 30.16 -15.41 15.95
C GLU A 284 30.27 -16.87 16.39
N THR A 285 31.29 -17.57 15.90
CA THR A 285 31.46 -19.01 16.10
C THR A 285 32.75 -19.27 16.87
N CYS A 286 32.69 -20.12 17.91
CA CYS A 286 33.89 -20.56 18.60
C CYS A 286 34.79 -21.36 17.62
N THR A 287 36.06 -20.95 17.51
CA THR A 287 37.08 -21.64 16.69
C THR A 287 38.13 -22.35 17.53
N ASP A 288 38.14 -22.14 18.85
CA ASP A 288 39.18 -22.64 19.74
C ASP A 288 38.59 -23.09 21.09
N SER A 289 37.98 -24.29 21.10
CA SER A 289 37.37 -24.92 22.28
C SER A 289 38.14 -26.14 22.79
N ASP A 290 39.28 -26.51 22.18
CA ASP A 290 40.05 -27.69 22.58
C ASP A 290 41.55 -27.37 22.70
N PRO A 291 42.16 -27.44 23.90
CA PRO A 291 41.52 -27.73 25.19
C PRO A 291 40.76 -26.52 25.77
N VAL A 292 39.58 -26.79 26.36
CA VAL A 292 38.83 -25.80 27.17
C VAL A 292 39.63 -25.31 28.39
N THR A 293 40.54 -26.14 28.92
CA THR A 293 41.37 -25.80 30.08
C THR A 293 42.80 -25.49 29.65
N ARG A 294 43.33 -24.33 30.04
CA ARG A 294 44.70 -23.87 29.74
C ARG A 294 45.43 -23.44 31.00
N MET A 295 46.76 -23.56 30.97
CA MET A 295 47.62 -23.08 32.04
C MET A 295 47.93 -21.60 31.80
N VAL A 296 47.50 -20.73 32.71
CA VAL A 296 47.75 -19.28 32.71
C VAL A 296 48.49 -18.96 33.99
N ASP A 297 49.74 -18.47 33.88
CA ASP A 297 50.61 -18.18 35.03
C ASP A 297 50.74 -19.35 36.05
N GLY A 298 50.66 -20.59 35.55
CA GLY A 298 50.71 -21.81 36.37
C GLY A 298 49.38 -22.27 36.96
N ILE A 299 48.27 -21.56 36.72
CA ILE A 299 46.93 -21.90 37.18
C ILE A 299 46.09 -22.49 36.03
N ALA A 300 45.35 -23.56 36.30
CA ALA A 300 44.43 -24.16 35.34
C ALA A 300 43.16 -23.31 35.24
N VAL A 301 42.98 -22.66 34.08
CA VAL A 301 41.81 -21.84 33.75
C VAL A 301 40.95 -22.59 32.75
N THR A 302 39.67 -22.81 33.07
CA THR A 302 38.71 -23.44 32.15
C THR A 302 37.79 -22.39 31.54
N GLN A 303 37.69 -22.36 30.21
CA GLN A 303 36.79 -21.50 29.44
C GLN A 303 36.12 -22.32 28.34
N PRO A 304 34.84 -22.07 28.01
CA PRO A 304 34.14 -22.83 26.97
C PRO A 304 34.73 -22.59 25.57
N CYS A 305 35.44 -21.47 25.38
CA CYS A 305 36.12 -21.10 24.16
C CYS A 305 37.23 -20.08 24.45
N TRP A 306 38.31 -20.12 23.69
CA TRP A 306 39.48 -19.24 23.80
C TRP A 306 39.67 -18.31 22.60
N ALA A 307 39.00 -18.57 21.48
CA ALA A 307 38.97 -17.69 20.32
C ALA A 307 37.72 -17.95 19.47
N TRP A 308 37.18 -16.90 18.89
CA TRP A 308 36.02 -16.93 18.01
C TRP A 308 36.37 -16.33 16.66
N SER A 309 35.75 -16.84 15.60
CA SER A 309 35.64 -16.14 14.32
C SER A 309 34.30 -15.38 14.29
N ARG A 310 34.38 -14.06 14.20
CA ARG A 310 33.23 -13.17 14.05
C ARG A 310 33.10 -12.77 12.57
N SER A 311 31.94 -13.02 11.98
CA SER A 311 31.63 -12.67 10.59
C SER A 311 30.86 -11.36 10.51
N TYR A 312 31.08 -10.64 9.41
CA TYR A 312 30.38 -9.42 9.04
C TYR A 312 29.93 -9.56 7.59
N SER A 313 28.67 -9.21 7.34
CA SER A 313 28.17 -8.96 5.99
C SER A 313 28.41 -7.50 5.65
N CYS A 314 29.31 -7.24 4.71
CA CYS A 314 29.66 -5.89 4.27
C CYS A 314 29.11 -5.58 2.88
N ALA A 315 28.78 -4.32 2.62
CA ALA A 315 28.31 -3.80 1.34
C ALA A 315 29.42 -3.05 0.62
N GLN A 316 29.88 -3.58 -0.51
CA GLN A 316 30.62 -2.78 -1.48
C GLN A 316 29.62 -2.00 -2.33
N PHE A 317 29.61 -0.67 -2.18
CA PHE A 317 28.77 0.23 -2.97
C PHE A 317 29.45 0.56 -4.31
N THR A 318 28.70 0.45 -5.41
CA THR A 318 29.16 0.84 -6.76
C THR A 318 28.10 1.71 -7.42
N GLU A 319 28.49 2.81 -8.08
CA GLU A 319 27.55 3.69 -8.76
C GLU A 319 26.91 3.00 -9.97
N ALA A 320 25.60 3.15 -10.12
CA ALA A 320 24.80 2.55 -11.17
C ALA A 320 23.64 3.46 -11.58
N GLN A 321 23.27 3.39 -12.86
CA GLN A 321 22.11 4.07 -13.43
C GLN A 321 21.61 3.32 -14.66
N ASP A 322 20.29 3.25 -14.82
CA ASP A 322 19.60 2.67 -15.99
C ASP A 322 18.68 3.68 -16.72
N CYS A 323 18.89 4.98 -16.46
CA CYS A 323 18.08 6.08 -16.99
C CYS A 323 18.46 6.57 -18.40
N GLN A 324 19.61 6.17 -18.94
CA GLN A 324 20.21 6.78 -20.14
C GLN A 324 19.27 6.73 -21.36
N THR A 325 18.49 5.65 -21.52
CA THR A 325 17.51 5.53 -22.61
C THR A 325 16.37 6.53 -22.48
N LEU A 326 15.87 6.79 -21.26
CA LEU A 326 14.80 7.76 -21.03
C LEU A 326 15.33 9.20 -21.15
N GLU A 327 16.53 9.44 -20.65
CA GLU A 327 17.24 10.74 -20.75
C GLU A 327 17.57 11.10 -22.20
N ALA A 328 17.85 10.11 -23.05
CA ALA A 328 18.09 10.30 -24.49
C ALA A 328 16.81 10.30 -25.36
N THR A 329 15.63 9.97 -24.82
CA THR A 329 14.39 9.90 -25.61
C THR A 329 13.81 11.31 -25.81
N PRO A 330 13.65 11.80 -27.06
CA PRO A 330 13.11 13.13 -27.32
C PRO A 330 11.72 13.32 -26.72
N GLY A 331 11.52 14.43 -25.99
CA GLY A 331 10.25 14.78 -25.36
C GLY A 331 9.97 14.11 -24.01
N CYS A 332 10.78 13.14 -23.57
CA CYS A 332 10.78 12.68 -22.18
C CYS A 332 11.28 13.78 -21.24
N LYS A 333 10.60 13.99 -20.11
CA LYS A 333 10.99 14.97 -19.08
C LYS A 333 10.95 14.33 -17.71
N LEU A 334 11.99 14.57 -16.89
CA LEU A 334 12.01 14.17 -15.49
C LEU A 334 10.93 14.95 -14.71
N VAL A 335 10.05 14.23 -14.01
CA VAL A 335 8.93 14.80 -13.24
C VAL A 335 9.22 14.80 -11.74
N ARG A 336 9.82 13.71 -11.23
CA ARG A 336 10.13 13.52 -9.81
C ARG A 336 11.25 12.50 -9.62
N GLU A 337 11.98 12.65 -8.51
CA GLU A 337 12.89 11.64 -7.99
C GLU A 337 12.37 11.18 -6.62
N ASP A 338 12.14 9.89 -6.45
CA ASP A 338 11.65 9.27 -5.21
C ASP A 338 12.79 8.46 -4.56
N CYS A 339 13.10 8.73 -3.29
CA CYS A 339 14.06 7.90 -2.57
C CYS A 339 13.51 6.49 -2.33
N LEU A 340 14.27 5.46 -2.71
CA LEU A 340 13.88 4.07 -2.50
C LEU A 340 14.29 3.53 -1.13
N ALA A 341 15.47 3.91 -0.61
CA ALA A 341 16.03 3.32 0.61
C ALA A 341 16.66 4.35 1.56
N GLY A 342 15.95 4.64 2.64
CA GLY A 342 16.45 5.31 3.84
C GLY A 342 16.85 6.78 3.68
N GLU A 343 17.32 7.37 4.77
CA GLU A 343 18.07 8.62 4.77
C GLU A 343 19.41 8.41 5.49
N PRO A 344 20.56 8.87 4.96
CA PRO A 344 20.72 9.52 3.65
C PRO A 344 20.43 8.54 2.50
N CYS A 345 19.63 8.99 1.54
CA CYS A 345 19.23 8.14 0.43
C CYS A 345 20.44 7.65 -0.40
N ARG A 346 20.49 6.35 -0.73
CA ARG A 346 21.54 5.76 -1.60
C ARG A 346 21.04 5.33 -2.98
N THR A 347 19.73 5.30 -3.20
CA THR A 347 19.11 4.81 -4.43
C THR A 347 17.80 5.57 -4.70
N TRP A 348 17.65 6.14 -5.88
CA TRP A 348 16.47 6.91 -6.28
C TRP A 348 15.77 6.24 -7.46
N GLU A 349 14.44 6.26 -7.47
CA GLU A 349 13.65 6.06 -8.69
C GLU A 349 13.39 7.42 -9.34
N ARG A 350 13.79 7.56 -10.60
CA ARG A 350 13.44 8.71 -11.44
C ARG A 350 12.17 8.41 -12.22
N VAL A 351 11.19 9.31 -12.16
CA VAL A 351 9.93 9.22 -12.90
C VAL A 351 9.95 10.22 -14.05
N TYR A 352 9.90 9.69 -15.27
CA TYR A 352 9.84 10.46 -16.52
C TYR A 352 8.43 10.46 -17.09
N ASP A 353 8.00 11.59 -17.62
CA ASP A 353 6.81 11.73 -18.47
C ASP A 353 7.28 11.79 -19.93
N CYS A 354 6.85 10.85 -20.76
CA CYS A 354 7.35 10.59 -22.10
C CYS A 354 6.22 10.60 -23.14
N PRO A 355 6.42 11.16 -24.35
CA PRO A 355 5.52 10.90 -25.46
C PRO A 355 5.61 9.41 -25.84
N VAL A 356 4.47 8.79 -26.09
CA VAL A 356 4.39 7.57 -26.88
C VAL A 356 5.01 7.89 -28.25
N PRO A 357 5.83 7.02 -28.85
CA PRO A 357 6.33 7.27 -30.20
C PRO A 357 5.16 7.45 -31.16
N ASP A 358 5.27 8.40 -32.10
CA ASP A 358 4.27 8.54 -33.15
C ASP A 358 4.04 7.17 -33.80
N GLN A 359 2.82 6.65 -33.69
CA GLN A 359 2.40 5.54 -34.54
C GLN A 359 2.63 6.01 -35.99
N PRO A 360 3.23 5.19 -36.87
CA PRO A 360 3.35 5.56 -38.27
C PRO A 360 1.95 5.92 -38.76
N ALA A 361 1.76 7.20 -39.10
CA ALA A 361 0.44 7.78 -39.30
C ALA A 361 -0.35 6.86 -40.24
N SER A 362 -1.49 6.33 -39.77
CA SER A 362 -2.27 5.36 -40.55
C SER A 362 -2.55 5.99 -41.91
N THR A 363 -1.95 5.43 -42.96
CA THR A 363 -1.93 6.05 -44.29
C THR A 363 -3.35 6.13 -44.82
N ASN A 364 -3.93 7.32 -44.66
CA ASN A 364 -5.31 7.69 -44.97
C ASN A 364 -6.36 6.90 -44.17
N GLN A 365 -7.05 7.60 -43.25
CA GLN A 365 -8.36 7.15 -42.80
C GLN A 365 -9.37 7.52 -43.89
N PHE A 366 -10.17 6.55 -44.29
CA PHE A 366 -11.21 6.69 -45.30
C PHE A 366 -12.58 6.48 -44.65
N ILE A 367 -13.54 7.30 -45.04
CA ILE A 367 -14.97 6.98 -44.86
C ILE A 367 -15.44 6.40 -46.20
N CYS A 368 -16.12 5.27 -46.14
CA CYS A 368 -16.85 4.66 -47.24
C CYS A 368 -18.29 4.49 -46.72
N ASP A 369 -19.27 5.02 -47.44
CA ASP A 369 -20.63 5.24 -46.92
C ASP A 369 -21.50 3.97 -46.90
N GLY A 370 -22.41 3.90 -45.93
CA GLY A 370 -23.26 2.76 -45.65
C GLY A 370 -24.37 3.09 -44.65
N ASP A 371 -25.51 3.60 -45.15
CA ASP A 371 -26.85 3.50 -44.53
C ASP A 371 -27.92 4.16 -45.43
N VAL A 372 -28.18 3.58 -46.61
CA VAL A 372 -29.37 3.93 -47.41
C VAL A 372 -30.43 2.88 -47.14
N TYR A 373 -31.41 3.21 -46.30
CA TYR A 373 -32.49 2.30 -45.95
C TYR A 373 -33.67 2.48 -46.91
N CYS A 374 -33.92 1.46 -47.74
CA CYS A 374 -35.03 1.44 -48.70
C CYS A 374 -36.10 0.43 -48.28
N ILE A 375 -37.33 0.92 -48.06
CA ILE A 375 -38.54 0.09 -48.04
C ILE A 375 -39.40 0.48 -49.24
N ASP A 376 -39.89 -0.51 -49.98
CA ASP A 376 -40.81 -0.38 -51.12
C ASP A 376 -40.40 0.65 -52.21
N GLY A 377 -39.09 0.90 -52.36
CA GLY A 377 -38.54 1.82 -53.35
C GLY A 377 -38.54 3.29 -52.94
N SER A 378 -39.09 3.64 -51.76
CA SER A 378 -38.73 4.86 -51.04
C SER A 378 -37.46 4.60 -50.23
N CYS A 379 -36.37 5.27 -50.60
CA CYS A 379 -35.12 5.26 -49.85
C CYS A 379 -35.00 6.57 -49.08
N GLU A 380 -34.82 6.48 -47.77
CA GLU A 380 -34.54 7.64 -46.91
C GLU A 380 -33.10 7.59 -46.41
N THR A 381 -32.44 8.74 -46.40
CA THR A 381 -31.13 8.95 -45.77
C THR A 381 -31.35 9.31 -44.31
N ILE A 382 -30.83 8.50 -43.38
CA ILE A 382 -30.91 8.80 -41.96
C ILE A 382 -29.93 9.92 -41.62
N GLU A 383 -30.41 11.16 -41.51
CA GLU A 383 -29.64 12.25 -40.92
C GLU A 383 -29.39 11.95 -39.44
N ARG A 384 -28.13 11.66 -39.09
CA ARG A 384 -27.68 11.50 -37.72
C ARG A 384 -27.12 12.86 -37.25
N GLU A 385 -27.95 13.67 -36.59
CA GLU A 385 -27.41 14.81 -35.83
C GLU A 385 -26.44 14.30 -34.75
N ALA A 386 -25.22 14.84 -34.75
CA ALA A 386 -24.22 14.52 -33.75
C ALA A 386 -24.57 15.16 -32.41
N ASN A 387 -25.42 14.50 -31.62
CA ASN A 387 -25.73 14.96 -30.27
C ASN A 387 -24.51 14.80 -29.37
N ASP A 388 -23.80 15.91 -29.12
CA ASP A 388 -22.68 15.97 -28.19
C ASP A 388 -23.06 15.57 -26.76
N GLU A 389 -24.32 15.74 -26.34
CA GLU A 389 -24.83 15.30 -25.03
C GLU A 389 -25.01 13.77 -24.95
N PHE A 390 -25.13 13.07 -26.09
CA PHE A 390 -25.29 11.62 -26.09
C PHE A 390 -24.06 10.92 -25.49
N LYS A 391 -22.86 11.46 -25.69
CA LYS A 391 -21.64 10.92 -25.09
C LYS A 391 -21.70 11.04 -23.56
N ASP A 392 -22.15 12.17 -23.04
CA ASP A 392 -22.22 12.44 -21.60
C ASP A 392 -23.34 11.62 -20.94
N ALA A 393 -24.49 11.51 -21.61
CA ALA A 393 -25.60 10.64 -21.21
C ALA A 393 -25.19 9.16 -21.22
N ALA A 394 -24.47 8.70 -22.24
CA ALA A 394 -23.96 7.33 -22.33
C ALA A 394 -22.94 7.02 -21.23
N VAL A 395 -22.02 7.96 -20.92
CA VAL A 395 -21.08 7.79 -19.79
C VAL A 395 -21.80 7.83 -18.46
N ALA A 396 -22.73 8.77 -18.23
CA ALA A 396 -23.50 8.83 -16.98
C ALA A 396 -24.32 7.54 -16.76
N LEU A 397 -24.96 7.01 -17.81
CA LEU A 397 -25.71 5.76 -17.76
C LEU A 397 -24.79 4.55 -17.51
N ASN A 398 -23.63 4.47 -18.18
CA ASN A 398 -22.65 3.41 -17.94
C ASN A 398 -22.03 3.50 -16.55
N ALA A 399 -21.76 4.71 -16.05
CA ALA A 399 -21.27 4.94 -14.70
C ALA A 399 -22.31 4.52 -13.65
N MET A 400 -23.59 4.83 -13.84
CA MET A 400 -24.67 4.32 -12.97
C MET A 400 -24.83 2.81 -13.04
N ALA A 401 -24.76 2.22 -14.25
CA ALA A 401 -24.84 0.77 -14.44
C ALA A 401 -23.64 0.02 -13.84
N GLN A 402 -22.45 0.63 -13.85
CA GLN A 402 -21.24 0.09 -13.25
C GLN A 402 -21.21 0.32 -11.73
N ALA A 403 -21.63 1.48 -11.24
CA ALA A 403 -21.85 1.76 -9.81
C ALA A 403 -22.76 0.70 -9.17
N ARG A 404 -23.86 0.33 -9.82
CA ARG A 404 -24.77 -0.73 -9.35
C ARG A 404 -24.10 -2.11 -9.26
N ARG A 405 -23.08 -2.39 -10.08
CA ARG A 405 -22.33 -3.66 -10.10
C ARG A 405 -21.15 -3.66 -9.11
N GLU A 406 -20.55 -2.50 -8.88
CA GLU A 406 -19.36 -2.31 -8.03
C GLU A 406 -19.68 -1.69 -6.66
N PHE A 407 -20.94 -1.80 -6.20
CA PHE A 407 -21.35 -1.39 -4.87
C PHE A 407 -21.04 -2.47 -3.82
N ASP A 408 -20.20 -2.11 -2.85
CA ASP A 408 -19.89 -2.91 -1.67
C ASP A 408 -20.86 -2.50 -0.52
N PRO A 409 -21.84 -3.35 -0.16
CA PRO A 409 -22.85 -3.01 0.85
C PRO A 409 -22.31 -3.00 2.28
N ASP A 410 -21.17 -3.65 2.55
CA ASP A 410 -20.56 -3.72 3.88
C ASP A 410 -19.73 -2.47 4.16
N THR A 411 -19.13 -1.87 3.12
CA THR A 411 -18.34 -0.62 3.25
C THR A 411 -19.05 0.63 2.73
N LEU A 412 -20.21 0.48 2.07
CA LEU A 412 -20.97 1.54 1.39
C LEU A 412 -20.12 2.31 0.35
N THR A 413 -19.24 1.59 -0.36
CA THR A 413 -18.34 2.16 -1.37
C THR A 413 -18.63 1.68 -2.79
N LEU A 414 -18.18 2.47 -3.77
CA LEU A 414 -18.32 2.29 -5.20
C LEU A 414 -16.93 2.33 -5.87
N PHE A 415 -16.75 1.58 -6.97
CA PHE A 415 -15.55 1.61 -7.82
C PHE A 415 -14.25 1.28 -7.09
N LYS A 416 -14.31 0.42 -6.07
CA LYS A 416 -13.15 -0.01 -5.28
C LYS A 416 -12.17 -0.82 -6.16
N GLY A 417 -10.90 -0.44 -6.15
CA GLY A 417 -9.86 -1.10 -6.93
C GLY A 417 -9.22 -2.28 -6.19
N THR A 418 -8.63 -3.18 -6.94
CA THR A 418 -7.76 -4.24 -6.40
C THR A 418 -6.31 -3.75 -6.37
N ARG A 419 -5.69 -3.81 -5.19
CA ARG A 419 -4.29 -3.40 -4.99
C ARG A 419 -3.32 -4.49 -5.44
N ASN A 420 -2.71 -4.28 -6.60
CA ASN A 420 -1.71 -5.19 -7.17
C ASN A 420 -0.29 -4.61 -7.03
N THR A 421 0.72 -5.48 -7.03
CA THR A 421 2.13 -5.06 -7.03
C THR A 421 2.97 -5.93 -7.93
N CYS A 422 3.97 -5.34 -8.59
CA CYS A 422 5.01 -6.08 -9.30
C CYS A 422 6.40 -5.71 -8.76
N SER A 423 7.29 -6.70 -8.73
CA SER A 423 8.66 -6.57 -8.28
C SER A 423 9.61 -6.24 -9.44
N SER A 424 10.66 -5.50 -9.12
CA SER A 424 11.79 -5.24 -10.00
C SER A 424 13.05 -5.26 -9.16
N LYS A 425 14.07 -5.99 -9.59
CA LYS A 425 15.40 -5.80 -9.03
C LYS A 425 15.91 -4.43 -9.47
N VAL A 426 16.54 -3.70 -8.57
CA VAL A 426 17.19 -2.42 -8.87
C VAL A 426 18.54 -2.73 -9.50
N PHE A 427 18.83 -2.15 -10.67
CA PHE A 427 20.02 -2.46 -11.49
C PHE A 427 20.17 -3.95 -11.88
N GLY A 428 19.14 -4.76 -11.69
CA GLY A 428 19.12 -6.18 -12.02
C GLY A 428 18.34 -6.49 -13.30
N VAL A 429 18.67 -7.61 -13.94
CA VAL A 429 18.03 -8.05 -15.20
C VAL A 429 16.55 -8.44 -15.06
N LEU A 430 16.04 -8.63 -13.83
CA LEU A 430 14.68 -9.08 -13.57
C LEU A 430 13.75 -7.90 -13.25
N ASN A 431 12.81 -7.62 -14.16
CA ASN A 431 11.80 -6.59 -14.02
C ASN A 431 10.42 -7.15 -14.38
N CYS A 432 9.66 -7.59 -13.37
CA CYS A 432 8.32 -8.17 -13.54
C CYS A 432 7.25 -7.11 -13.84
N CYS A 433 7.61 -5.82 -13.90
CA CYS A 433 6.71 -4.71 -14.20
C CYS A 433 6.72 -4.26 -15.67
N LYS A 434 7.63 -4.76 -16.52
CA LYS A 434 7.81 -4.23 -17.90
C LYS A 434 8.10 -5.35 -18.91
N GLY A 435 7.03 -5.93 -19.49
CA GLY A 435 7.15 -7.01 -20.49
C GLY A 435 7.74 -6.60 -21.85
N LYS A 436 7.94 -5.31 -22.13
CA LYS A 436 8.56 -4.82 -23.38
C LYS A 436 10.10 -4.87 -23.34
N GLY A 437 10.66 -6.07 -23.13
CA GLY A 437 12.11 -6.27 -22.90
C GLY A 437 12.79 -7.41 -23.67
N PHE A 438 12.06 -8.40 -24.21
CA PHE A 438 12.65 -9.52 -24.96
C PHE A 438 11.84 -9.83 -26.24
N PRO A 439 12.21 -9.28 -27.40
CA PRO A 439 11.47 -9.46 -28.65
C PRO A 439 11.66 -10.84 -29.34
N LEU A 440 12.30 -11.83 -28.68
CA LEU A 440 12.77 -13.06 -29.33
C LEU A 440 12.55 -14.38 -28.55
N ILE A 441 11.90 -14.38 -27.39
CA ILE A 441 11.70 -15.58 -26.55
C ILE A 441 10.27 -15.57 -25.97
N PRO A 442 9.54 -16.72 -25.84
CA PRO A 442 8.11 -16.77 -25.46
C PRO A 442 7.73 -16.21 -24.06
N GLY A 443 7.71 -14.88 -23.97
CA GLY A 443 6.62 -14.03 -23.49
C GLY A 443 6.30 -13.98 -22.00
N ILE A 444 6.14 -15.14 -21.35
CA ILE A 444 5.61 -15.24 -19.98
C ILE A 444 6.33 -16.33 -19.19
N GLN A 445 6.54 -17.51 -19.78
CA GLN A 445 7.09 -18.66 -19.05
C GLN A 445 8.54 -18.46 -18.60
N LEU A 446 9.34 -17.72 -19.38
CA LEU A 446 10.71 -17.37 -18.97
C LEU A 446 10.71 -16.42 -17.76
N LEU A 447 9.81 -15.42 -17.73
CA LEU A 447 9.71 -14.50 -16.59
C LEU A 447 9.29 -15.24 -15.32
N VAL A 448 8.35 -16.18 -15.43
CA VAL A 448 7.96 -17.06 -14.32
C VAL A 448 9.12 -17.96 -13.87
N ALA A 449 9.86 -18.55 -14.80
CA ALA A 449 11.04 -19.36 -14.48
C ALA A 449 12.20 -18.56 -13.84
N LEU A 450 12.31 -17.26 -14.16
CA LEU A 450 13.27 -16.33 -13.56
C LEU A 450 12.79 -15.71 -12.24
N GLY A 451 11.58 -16.02 -11.79
CA GLY A 451 11.07 -15.67 -10.46
C GLY A 451 9.92 -14.66 -10.40
N CYS A 452 9.36 -14.21 -11.52
CA CYS A 452 8.13 -13.41 -11.51
C CYS A 452 6.91 -14.28 -11.16
N SER A 453 6.02 -13.77 -10.31
CA SER A 453 4.78 -14.47 -9.99
C SER A 453 3.72 -14.30 -11.10
N ARG A 454 2.70 -15.16 -11.12
CA ARG A 454 1.62 -15.09 -12.13
C ARG A 454 0.77 -13.83 -11.97
N GLU A 455 0.62 -13.38 -10.73
CA GLU A 455 -0.12 -12.18 -10.32
C GLU A 455 0.58 -10.91 -10.85
N GLU A 456 1.91 -10.90 -10.87
CA GLU A 456 2.70 -9.80 -11.46
C GLU A 456 2.55 -9.76 -12.99
N MET A 457 2.51 -10.93 -13.65
CA MET A 457 2.24 -11.02 -15.08
C MET A 457 0.81 -10.60 -15.45
N LEU A 458 -0.18 -10.97 -14.63
CA LEU A 458 -1.58 -10.54 -14.80
C LEU A 458 -1.75 -9.04 -14.57
N LEU A 459 -1.06 -8.47 -13.56
CA LEU A 459 -0.97 -7.02 -13.40
C LEU A 459 -0.41 -6.36 -14.66
N HIS A 460 0.69 -6.85 -15.23
CA HIS A 460 1.24 -6.28 -16.46
C HIS A 460 0.26 -6.32 -17.64
N GLN A 461 -0.53 -7.39 -17.77
CA GLN A 461 -1.58 -7.49 -18.81
C GLN A 461 -2.71 -6.48 -18.58
N ARG A 462 -3.21 -6.34 -17.35
CA ARG A 462 -4.26 -5.35 -17.01
C ARG A 462 -3.78 -3.90 -17.15
N ASP A 463 -2.53 -3.63 -16.81
CA ASP A 463 -1.87 -2.33 -17.01
C ASP A 463 -1.76 -2.00 -18.51
N ALA A 464 -1.35 -2.96 -19.33
CA ALA A 464 -1.31 -2.83 -20.79
C ALA A 464 -2.70 -2.68 -21.46
N GLN A 465 -3.77 -3.12 -20.79
CA GLN A 465 -5.16 -2.90 -21.20
C GLN A 465 -5.73 -1.54 -20.72
N GLY A 466 -4.95 -0.75 -19.99
CA GLY A 466 -5.41 0.53 -19.43
C GLY A 466 -6.36 0.38 -18.24
N LEU A 467 -6.31 -0.74 -17.51
CA LEU A 467 -7.19 -1.01 -16.36
C LEU A 467 -6.58 -0.63 -15.00
N CYS A 468 -5.31 -0.23 -14.96
CA CYS A 468 -4.58 0.01 -13.72
C CYS A 468 -4.06 1.44 -13.62
N SER A 469 -4.18 2.04 -12.43
CA SER A 469 -3.59 3.33 -12.07
C SER A 469 -2.30 3.09 -11.27
N TYR A 470 -1.20 3.76 -11.65
CA TYR A 470 0.06 3.66 -10.93
C TYR A 470 0.08 4.58 -9.70
N VAL A 471 0.28 3.99 -8.53
CA VAL A 471 0.27 4.70 -7.23
C VAL A 471 1.66 5.17 -6.83
N GLY A 472 2.69 4.39 -7.16
CA GLY A 472 4.07 4.66 -6.77
C GLY A 472 4.86 3.38 -6.44
N THR A 473 6.06 3.56 -5.91
CA THR A 473 6.99 2.47 -5.60
C THR A 473 7.40 2.50 -4.13
N TYR A 474 7.81 1.36 -3.59
CA TYR A 474 8.53 1.28 -2.34
C TYR A 474 9.61 0.19 -2.40
N CYS A 475 10.66 0.31 -1.61
CA CYS A 475 11.63 -0.76 -1.48
C CYS A 475 11.06 -1.92 -0.63
N SER A 476 11.08 -3.13 -1.19
CA SER A 476 10.61 -4.35 -0.51
C SER A 476 11.75 -5.15 0.11
N ASP A 477 12.97 -5.00 -0.40
CA ASP A 477 14.17 -5.68 0.09
C ASP A 477 15.39 -4.78 -0.11
N SER A 478 16.20 -4.64 0.94
CA SER A 478 17.29 -3.66 1.03
C SER A 478 18.44 -4.17 1.88
N PHE A 479 19.67 -3.92 1.45
CA PHE A 479 20.89 -4.28 2.17
C PHE A 479 21.69 -3.01 2.48
N LEU A 480 21.95 -2.77 3.77
CA LEU A 480 22.76 -1.65 4.28
C LEU A 480 22.41 -0.27 3.66
N GLY A 481 21.11 -0.01 3.51
CA GLY A 481 20.58 1.25 2.99
C GLY A 481 20.52 1.38 1.46
N VAL A 482 20.90 0.34 0.71
CA VAL A 482 20.66 0.26 -0.75
C VAL A 482 19.43 -0.61 -1.02
N CYS A 483 18.56 -0.18 -1.94
CA CYS A 483 17.42 -1.00 -2.36
C CYS A 483 17.86 -2.07 -3.34
N LEU A 484 17.62 -3.35 -3.02
CA LEU A 484 17.91 -4.48 -3.91
C LEU A 484 16.71 -4.84 -4.77
N THR A 485 15.52 -4.89 -4.16
CA THR A 485 14.26 -5.18 -4.86
C THR A 485 13.20 -4.14 -4.48
N LYS A 486 12.67 -3.45 -5.49
CA LYS A 486 11.57 -2.51 -5.37
C LYS A 486 10.25 -3.16 -5.79
N LYS A 487 9.14 -2.76 -5.16
CA LYS A 487 7.79 -3.11 -5.59
C LYS A 487 7.04 -1.86 -6.06
N LYS A 488 6.60 -1.89 -7.31
CA LYS A 488 5.64 -0.92 -7.84
C LYS A 488 4.24 -1.31 -7.40
N VAL A 489 3.39 -0.31 -7.18
CA VAL A 489 2.04 -0.47 -6.64
C VAL A 489 1.05 0.15 -7.61
N TYR A 490 -0.01 -0.62 -7.90
CA TYR A 490 -1.05 -0.26 -8.83
C TYR A 490 -2.42 -0.53 -8.22
N CYS A 491 -3.38 0.35 -8.50
CA CYS A 491 -4.79 0.10 -8.26
C CYS A 491 -5.43 -0.30 -9.58
N CYS A 492 -5.86 -1.55 -9.70
CA CYS A 492 -6.49 -2.09 -10.91
C CYS A 492 -8.01 -2.18 -10.73
N PHE A 493 -8.75 -1.77 -11.76
CA PHE A 493 -10.21 -1.66 -11.76
C PHE A 493 -10.82 -2.57 -12.82
N GLU A 494 -12.13 -2.83 -12.76
CA GLU A 494 -12.80 -3.74 -13.71
C GLU A 494 -13.06 -3.13 -15.09
N SER A 495 -12.99 -1.80 -15.23
CA SER A 495 -13.01 -1.13 -16.53
C SER A 495 -12.13 0.12 -16.51
N LYS A 496 -11.83 0.64 -17.71
CA LYS A 496 -11.25 1.97 -17.88
C LYS A 496 -12.13 3.07 -17.29
N LEU A 497 -13.46 2.93 -17.36
CA LEU A 497 -14.39 3.88 -16.76
C LEU A 497 -14.20 3.95 -15.23
N SER A 498 -14.12 2.80 -14.54
CA SER A 498 -13.83 2.77 -13.10
C SER A 498 -12.46 3.35 -12.75
N ARG A 499 -11.42 3.11 -13.58
CA ARG A 499 -10.10 3.76 -13.39
C ARG A 499 -10.21 5.27 -13.54
N ILE A 500 -10.80 5.77 -14.63
CA ILE A 500 -10.89 7.21 -14.94
C ILE A 500 -11.70 7.93 -13.86
N LEU A 501 -12.85 7.37 -13.45
CA LEU A 501 -13.64 7.89 -12.33
C LEU A 501 -12.80 8.03 -11.06
N GLN A 502 -11.96 7.03 -10.76
CA GLN A 502 -11.07 7.06 -9.62
C GLN A 502 -9.94 8.09 -9.77
N GLU A 503 -9.24 8.12 -10.90
CA GLU A 503 -8.13 9.03 -11.15
C GLU A 503 -8.55 10.50 -11.18
N GLN A 504 -9.69 10.81 -11.83
CA GLN A 504 -10.17 12.18 -12.00
C GLN A 504 -11.11 12.61 -10.87
N GLY A 505 -11.96 11.71 -10.36
CA GLY A 505 -12.82 12.00 -9.21
C GLY A 505 -12.03 12.27 -7.92
N ARG A 506 -10.92 11.57 -7.71
CA ARG A 506 -10.00 11.87 -6.58
C ARG A 506 -9.39 13.26 -6.66
N GLN A 507 -9.20 13.82 -7.86
CA GLN A 507 -8.73 15.19 -8.02
C GLN A 507 -9.83 16.20 -7.64
N GLN A 508 -11.08 15.95 -8.06
CA GLN A 508 -12.22 16.80 -7.70
C GLN A 508 -12.48 16.81 -6.19
N LEU A 509 -12.38 15.64 -5.53
CA LEU A 509 -12.62 15.46 -4.10
C LEU A 509 -11.39 15.75 -3.20
N ASN A 510 -10.24 16.12 -3.79
CA ASN A 510 -8.97 16.26 -3.07
C ASN A 510 -8.62 15.01 -2.21
N LYS A 511 -8.85 13.82 -2.77
CA LYS A 511 -8.73 12.49 -2.12
C LYS A 511 -7.54 11.71 -2.71
N PRO A 512 -6.27 12.12 -2.47
CA PRO A 512 -5.10 11.49 -3.07
C PRO A 512 -4.99 10.00 -2.70
N TRP A 513 -4.22 9.27 -3.51
CA TRP A 513 -3.76 7.93 -3.14
C TRP A 513 -2.93 7.98 -1.84
N GLY A 514 -3.04 6.93 -1.04
CA GLY A 514 -2.19 6.69 0.12
C GLY A 514 -0.76 6.32 -0.27
N LYS A 515 0.13 6.23 0.72
CA LYS A 515 1.53 5.86 0.48
C LYS A 515 1.62 4.47 -0.19
N PRO A 516 2.49 4.23 -1.19
CA PRO A 516 2.49 2.98 -1.96
C PRO A 516 2.50 1.71 -1.13
N LYS A 517 3.34 1.65 -0.08
CA LYS A 517 3.45 0.48 0.82
C LYS A 517 2.15 0.15 1.58
N THR A 518 1.24 1.12 1.76
CA THR A 518 0.01 0.99 2.57
C THR A 518 -1.28 1.36 1.82
N GLU A 519 -1.22 1.68 0.53
CA GLU A 519 -2.41 1.90 -0.30
C GLU A 519 -3.33 0.67 -0.29
N GLN A 520 -4.64 0.90 -0.31
CA GLN A 520 -5.71 -0.10 -0.28
C GLN A 520 -6.70 0.03 -1.46
N CYS A 521 -6.51 1.00 -2.37
CA CYS A 521 -7.30 1.24 -3.58
C CYS A 521 -8.79 1.49 -3.29
N GLN A 522 -9.05 2.26 -2.23
CA GLN A 522 -10.40 2.48 -1.70
C GLN A 522 -11.37 3.08 -2.74
N GLY A 523 -12.63 2.68 -2.63
CA GLY A 523 -13.73 3.24 -3.41
C GLY A 523 -14.06 4.69 -3.04
N PHE A 524 -15.04 5.26 -3.74
CA PHE A 524 -15.77 6.44 -3.28
C PHE A 524 -16.94 5.99 -2.41
N THR A 525 -17.28 6.75 -1.36
CA THR A 525 -18.60 6.61 -0.72
C THR A 525 -19.70 7.10 -1.65
N ILE A 526 -20.96 6.80 -1.33
CA ILE A 526 -22.12 7.30 -2.09
C ILE A 526 -22.11 8.84 -2.16
N ASP A 527 -21.84 9.51 -1.03
CA ASP A 527 -21.82 10.98 -0.95
C ASP A 527 -20.63 11.58 -1.71
N GLU A 528 -19.48 10.91 -1.71
CA GLU A 528 -18.31 11.31 -2.51
C GLU A 528 -18.60 11.16 -4.01
N PHE A 529 -19.21 10.06 -4.43
CA PHE A 529 -19.57 9.83 -5.83
C PHE A 529 -20.64 10.83 -6.32
N ALA A 530 -21.62 11.17 -5.49
CA ALA A 530 -22.65 12.15 -5.81
C ALA A 530 -22.12 13.59 -5.97
N GLN A 531 -20.92 13.87 -5.45
CA GLN A 531 -20.22 15.16 -5.62
C GLN A 531 -19.36 15.23 -6.90
N LEU A 532 -19.22 14.12 -7.64
CA LEU A 532 -18.41 14.09 -8.85
C LEU A 532 -19.14 14.72 -10.04
N ASP A 533 -18.49 15.72 -10.64
CA ASP A 533 -18.92 16.31 -11.90
C ASP A 533 -18.30 15.53 -13.06
N LEU A 534 -19.08 14.60 -13.62
CA LEU A 534 -18.67 13.76 -14.74
C LEU A 534 -18.46 14.57 -16.04
N SER A 535 -19.13 15.71 -16.23
CA SER A 535 -18.98 16.56 -17.42
C SER A 535 -17.60 17.21 -17.52
N ARG A 536 -16.88 17.26 -16.40
CA ARG A 536 -15.52 17.83 -16.29
C ARG A 536 -14.42 16.78 -16.30
N MET A 537 -14.75 15.53 -16.60
CA MET A 537 -13.81 14.43 -16.73
C MET A 537 -13.60 14.03 -18.19
N ASP A 538 -12.37 13.65 -18.53
CA ASP A 538 -12.03 13.14 -19.87
C ASP A 538 -12.26 11.61 -19.93
N PHE A 539 -13.27 11.20 -20.69
CA PHE A 539 -13.59 9.79 -20.98
C PHE A 539 -13.27 9.39 -22.43
N SER A 540 -12.49 10.17 -23.18
CA SER A 540 -12.10 9.89 -24.58
C SER A 540 -11.60 8.45 -24.80
N GLU A 541 -10.80 7.92 -23.88
CA GLU A 541 -10.28 6.56 -23.89
C GLU A 541 -11.38 5.47 -23.80
N VAL A 542 -12.46 5.75 -23.05
CA VAL A 542 -13.62 4.87 -22.89
C VAL A 542 -14.50 4.94 -24.13
N TYR A 543 -14.72 6.13 -24.69
CA TYR A 543 -15.46 6.27 -25.95
C TYR A 543 -14.75 5.58 -27.11
N ALA A 544 -13.42 5.72 -27.22
CA ALA A 544 -12.63 5.06 -28.26
C ALA A 544 -12.81 3.53 -28.23
N GLU A 545 -12.74 2.91 -27.04
CA GLU A 545 -13.00 1.48 -26.88
C GLU A 545 -14.44 1.09 -27.23
N PHE A 546 -15.44 1.89 -26.82
CA PHE A 546 -16.83 1.65 -27.21
C PHE A 546 -17.04 1.77 -28.72
N THR A 547 -16.43 2.75 -29.39
CA THR A 547 -16.55 2.90 -30.86
C THR A 547 -15.80 1.82 -31.62
N ASP A 548 -14.64 1.38 -31.13
CA ASP A 548 -13.90 0.27 -31.73
C ASP A 548 -14.65 -1.07 -31.57
N ALA A 549 -15.32 -1.28 -30.42
CA ALA A 549 -16.17 -2.44 -30.19
C ALA A 549 -17.55 -2.37 -30.90
N ALA A 550 -18.05 -1.16 -31.17
CA ALA A 550 -19.31 -0.92 -31.88
C ALA A 550 -19.16 -0.88 -33.40
N ARG A 551 -17.93 -0.92 -33.93
CA ARG A 551 -17.68 -1.32 -35.32
C ARG A 551 -18.14 -2.76 -35.48
N LEU A 552 -19.36 -2.91 -35.99
CA LEU A 552 -19.94 -4.18 -36.42
C LEU A 552 -18.93 -4.94 -37.31
N PRO A 553 -18.88 -6.28 -37.24
CA PRO A 553 -18.06 -7.06 -38.17
C PRO A 553 -18.46 -6.74 -39.61
N ASP A 554 -17.47 -6.64 -40.51
CA ASP A 554 -17.61 -6.25 -41.93
C ASP A 554 -19.00 -6.60 -42.47
N GLU A 555 -19.79 -5.59 -42.81
CA GLU A 555 -21.24 -5.69 -43.00
C GLU A 555 -21.65 -6.80 -43.97
N LEU A 556 -20.78 -7.11 -44.94
CA LEU A 556 -20.87 -8.26 -45.83
C LEU A 556 -21.20 -9.58 -45.14
N GLN A 557 -20.59 -9.91 -43.99
CA GLN A 557 -20.88 -11.16 -43.26
C GLN A 557 -22.22 -11.09 -42.54
N ALA A 558 -22.53 -9.97 -41.88
CA ALA A 558 -23.80 -9.78 -41.18
C ALA A 558 -24.99 -9.79 -42.16
N THR A 559 -24.87 -9.13 -43.32
CA THR A 559 -25.88 -9.12 -44.38
C THR A 559 -26.05 -10.52 -44.98
N GLN A 560 -24.98 -11.28 -45.20
CA GLN A 560 -25.07 -12.67 -45.67
C GLN A 560 -25.79 -13.57 -44.67
N ASP A 561 -25.45 -13.50 -43.38
CA ASP A 561 -26.12 -14.27 -42.32
C ASP A 561 -27.61 -13.90 -42.17
N ILE A 562 -27.96 -12.63 -42.37
CA ILE A 562 -29.36 -12.15 -42.34
C ILE A 562 -30.11 -12.64 -43.58
N GLN A 563 -29.53 -12.53 -44.78
CA GLN A 563 -30.13 -13.07 -46.01
C GLN A 563 -30.33 -14.59 -45.91
N GLN A 564 -29.32 -15.33 -45.45
CA GLN A 564 -29.40 -16.78 -45.26
C GLN A 564 -30.51 -17.17 -44.27
N LYS A 565 -30.67 -16.44 -43.15
CA LYS A 565 -31.77 -16.65 -42.20
C LYS A 565 -33.15 -16.32 -42.78
N ILE A 566 -33.24 -15.31 -43.64
CA ILE A 566 -34.50 -14.93 -44.31
C ILE A 566 -34.88 -15.98 -45.35
N GLU A 567 -33.92 -16.45 -46.17
CA GLU A 567 -34.13 -17.55 -47.11
C GLU A 567 -34.55 -18.84 -46.39
N ASP A 568 -33.84 -19.20 -45.31
CA ASP A 568 -34.18 -20.33 -44.44
C ASP A 568 -35.60 -20.24 -43.86
N TYR A 569 -36.03 -19.04 -43.46
CA TYR A 569 -37.36 -18.79 -42.93
C TYR A 569 -38.44 -18.98 -44.01
N TYR A 570 -38.23 -18.40 -45.20
CA TYR A 570 -39.17 -18.58 -46.32
C TYR A 570 -39.15 -19.99 -46.92
N ALA A 571 -38.03 -20.72 -46.84
CA ALA A 571 -37.94 -22.12 -47.21
C ALA A 571 -38.74 -23.02 -46.25
N ARG A 572 -38.65 -22.76 -44.93
CA ARG A 572 -39.44 -23.46 -43.91
C ARG A 572 -40.94 -23.13 -43.99
N ALA A 573 -41.30 -21.93 -44.46
CA ALA A 573 -42.69 -21.53 -44.68
C ALA A 573 -43.31 -22.08 -45.99
N ARG A 574 -42.55 -22.83 -46.79
CA ARG A 574 -43.00 -23.50 -48.04
C ARG A 574 -43.04 -25.03 -47.93
N GLN A 575 -42.75 -25.58 -46.76
CA GLN A 575 -42.96 -27.00 -46.40
C GLN A 575 -44.21 -27.12 -45.53
#